data_AF-B0TAH6-F1
#
_entry.id   AF-B0TAH6-F1
#
_cell.length_a   1.000
_cell.length_b   1.000
_cell.length_c   1.000
_cell.angle_alpha   90.00
_cell.angle_beta   90.00
_cell.angle_gamma   90.00
#
_symmetry.space_group_name_H-M   'P 1'
#
loop_
_entity.id
_entity.type
_entity.pdbx_description
1 polymer ?
#
loop_
_entity_poly.entity_id
_entity_poly.type
_entity_poly.pdbx_seq_one_letter_code
_entity_poly.pdbx_strand_id
1 'polypeptide(L)'
;MIFLEKQNGSGEGVLLNRQKEIRKEREADQLAALTGTLVACENTAKRIQDFIDEVKKAGIKTPVEVYKLLEEEIDTLKALAKELEGDVEKMRQT
;
A
#
# COMPACT_ATOMS: atom_id res chain seq x y z
N MET A 1 21.10 39.32 -44.57
CA MET A 1 21.85 38.55 -43.56
C MET A 1 21.41 39.06 -42.20
N ILE A 2 20.42 38.41 -41.57
CA ILE A 2 20.09 38.63 -40.15
C ILE A 2 19.96 37.24 -39.54
N PHE A 3 20.76 37.03 -38.51
CA PHE A 3 21.06 35.78 -37.83
C PHE A 3 19.80 35.11 -37.26
N LEU A 4 19.57 33.85 -37.65
CA LEU A 4 18.79 32.91 -36.86
C LEU A 4 19.66 32.49 -35.67
N GLU A 5 19.51 33.17 -34.54
CA GLU A 5 20.04 32.67 -33.28
C GLU A 5 19.31 31.37 -32.94
N LYS A 6 20.04 30.28 -33.12
CA LYS A 6 19.71 28.94 -32.63
C LYS A 6 19.22 29.03 -31.19
N GLN A 7 17.95 28.71 -30.95
CA GLN A 7 17.51 28.17 -29.67
C GLN A 7 18.14 26.80 -29.48
N ASN A 8 19.42 26.76 -29.10
CA ASN A 8 20.08 25.58 -28.56
C ASN A 8 19.93 25.60 -27.02
N GLY A 9 18.68 25.54 -26.56
CA GLY A 9 18.36 25.09 -25.20
C GLY A 9 18.03 23.61 -25.29
N SER A 10 18.92 22.76 -24.80
CA SER A 10 18.92 21.31 -25.02
C SER A 10 17.55 20.65 -24.77
N GLY A 11 16.90 20.19 -25.85
CA GLY A 11 15.71 19.34 -25.77
C GLY A 11 15.92 18.08 -24.92
N GLU A 12 17.18 17.64 -24.78
CA GLU A 12 17.59 16.56 -23.89
C GLU A 12 17.40 16.89 -22.40
N GLY A 13 17.65 18.12 -21.95
CA GLY A 13 17.47 18.53 -20.56
C GLY A 13 15.98 18.56 -20.16
N VAL A 14 15.11 18.95 -21.09
CA VAL A 14 13.65 18.95 -20.90
C VAL A 14 13.10 17.52 -20.83
N LEU A 15 13.59 16.63 -21.70
CA LEU A 15 13.19 15.21 -21.71
C LEU A 15 13.65 14.48 -20.44
N LEU A 16 14.89 14.73 -19.97
CA LEU A 16 15.42 14.10 -18.76
C LEU A 16 14.65 14.52 -17.51
N ASN A 17 14.26 15.80 -17.41
CA ASN A 17 13.44 16.29 -16.31
C ASN A 17 12.04 15.67 -16.32
N ARG A 18 11.42 15.54 -17.51
CA ARG A 18 10.12 14.89 -17.63
C ARG A 18 10.15 13.42 -17.22
N GLN A 19 11.22 12.69 -17.56
CA GLN A 19 11.41 11.31 -17.11
C GLN A 19 11.53 11.19 -15.59
N LYS A 20 12.21 12.14 -14.94
CA LYS A 20 12.30 12.19 -13.47
C LYS A 20 10.94 12.44 -12.81
N GLU A 21 10.14 13.37 -13.36
CA GLU A 21 8.81 13.64 -12.82
C GLU A 21 7.86 12.45 -12.98
N ILE A 22 7.86 11.78 -14.15
CA ILE A 22 7.09 10.53 -14.35
C ILE A 22 7.51 9.45 -13.36
N ARG A 23 8.80 9.34 -13.05
CA ARG A 23 9.30 8.38 -12.07
C ARG A 23 8.77 8.68 -10.66
N LYS A 24 8.81 9.95 -10.24
CA LYS A 24 8.27 10.38 -8.94
C LYS A 24 6.77 10.14 -8.81
N GLU A 25 6.00 10.44 -9.86
CA GLU A 25 4.56 10.18 -9.88
C GLU A 25 4.27 8.69 -9.70
N ARG A 26 5.01 7.81 -10.40
CA ARG A 26 4.87 6.36 -10.24
C ARG A 26 5.25 5.87 -8.85
N GLU A 27 6.32 6.39 -8.28
CA GLU A 27 6.76 6.05 -6.92
C GLU A 27 5.71 6.49 -5.87
N ALA A 28 5.10 7.66 -6.06
CA ALA A 28 4.00 8.15 -5.22
C ALA A 28 2.73 7.28 -5.35
N ASP A 29 2.36 6.89 -6.57
CA ASP A 29 1.21 6.01 -6.81
C ASP A 29 1.42 4.62 -6.16
N GLN A 30 2.63 4.06 -6.29
CA GLN A 30 2.99 2.79 -5.67
C GLN A 30 2.94 2.88 -4.14
N LEU A 31 3.48 3.95 -3.56
CA LEU A 31 3.44 4.18 -2.12
C LEU A 31 2.00 4.31 -1.61
N ALA A 32 1.14 5.02 -2.35
CA ALA A 32 -0.28 5.14 -2.04
C ALA A 32 -1.00 3.78 -2.08
N ALA A 33 -0.73 2.96 -3.10
CA ALA A 33 -1.31 1.62 -3.22
C ALA A 33 -0.87 0.68 -2.08
N LEU A 34 0.42 0.68 -1.72
CA LEU A 34 0.92 -0.12 -0.60
C LEU A 34 0.33 0.32 0.73
N THR A 35 0.28 1.64 0.97
CA THR A 35 -0.32 2.21 2.19
C THR A 35 -1.82 1.87 2.27
N GLY A 36 -2.53 1.95 1.15
CA GLY A 36 -3.95 1.55 1.09
C GLY A 36 -4.16 0.07 1.40
N THR A 37 -3.27 -0.79 0.91
CA THR A 37 -3.32 -2.24 1.16
C THR A 37 -3.03 -2.56 2.62
N LEU A 38 -2.02 -1.91 3.23
CA LEU A 38 -1.71 -2.03 4.66
C LEU A 38 -2.95 -1.75 5.51
N VAL A 39 -3.60 -0.61 5.28
CA VAL A 39 -4.81 -0.19 6.00
C VAL A 39 -5.96 -1.19 5.78
N ALA A 40 -6.07 -1.79 4.58
CA ALA A 40 -7.08 -2.80 4.31
C ALA A 40 -6.84 -4.10 5.10
N CYS A 41 -5.59 -4.56 5.22
CA CYS A 41 -5.23 -5.72 6.02
C CYS A 41 -5.59 -5.52 7.50
N GLU A 42 -5.18 -4.38 8.09
CA GLU A 42 -5.46 -4.06 9.49
C GLU A 42 -6.96 -3.98 9.78
N ASN A 43 -7.71 -3.28 8.91
CA ASN A 43 -9.16 -3.14 9.06
C ASN A 43 -9.89 -4.47 8.92
N THR A 44 -9.43 -5.35 8.02
CA THR A 44 -10.05 -6.65 7.82
C THR A 44 -9.79 -7.55 9.03
N ALA A 45 -8.57 -7.59 9.55
CA ALA A 45 -8.24 -8.33 10.77
C ALA A 45 -9.09 -7.87 11.95
N LYS A 46 -9.26 -6.56 12.11
CA LYS A 46 -10.13 -5.98 13.14
C LYS A 46 -11.59 -6.39 12.97
N ARG A 47 -12.14 -6.33 11.75
CA ARG A 47 -13.53 -6.74 11.50
C ARG A 47 -13.79 -8.21 11.81
N ILE A 48 -12.83 -9.09 11.50
CA ILE A 48 -12.94 -10.51 11.85
C ILE A 48 -12.93 -10.68 13.38
N GLN A 49 -12.05 -9.96 14.08
CA GLN A 49 -12.01 -9.98 15.55
C GLN A 49 -13.32 -9.47 16.16
N ASP A 50 -13.84 -8.34 15.67
CA ASP A 50 -15.11 -7.76 16.12
C ASP A 50 -16.26 -8.75 15.90
N PHE A 51 -16.30 -9.44 14.75
CA PHE A 51 -17.28 -10.50 14.48
C PHE A 51 -17.17 -11.66 15.47
N ILE A 52 -15.97 -12.17 15.73
CA ILE A 52 -15.74 -13.24 16.72
C ILE A 52 -16.28 -12.81 18.08
N ASP A 53 -16.00 -11.59 18.51
CA ASP A 53 -16.40 -11.06 19.82
C ASP A 53 -17.92 -10.87 19.92
N GLU A 54 -18.57 -10.39 18.86
CA GLU A 54 -20.03 -10.28 18.78
C GLU A 54 -20.71 -11.65 18.86
N VAL A 55 -20.22 -12.65 18.12
CA VAL A 55 -20.75 -14.02 18.14
C VAL A 55 -20.60 -14.64 19.52
N LYS A 56 -19.43 -14.46 20.17
CA LYS A 56 -19.18 -14.90 21.55
C LYS A 56 -20.14 -14.22 22.54
N LYS A 57 -20.33 -12.91 22.41
CA LYS A 57 -21.25 -12.13 23.26
C LYS A 57 -22.71 -12.53 23.09
N ALA A 58 -23.11 -12.87 21.86
CA ALA A 58 -24.45 -13.36 21.56
C ALA A 58 -24.71 -14.80 22.06
N GLY A 59 -23.68 -15.50 22.57
CA GLY A 59 -23.79 -16.88 23.05
C GLY A 59 -24.01 -17.89 21.92
N ILE A 60 -23.70 -17.52 20.67
CA ILE A 60 -23.85 -18.41 19.52
C ILE A 60 -22.79 -19.50 19.60
N LYS A 61 -23.23 -20.75 19.59
CA LYS A 61 -22.35 -21.91 19.56
C LYS A 61 -21.88 -22.19 18.14
N THR A 62 -20.78 -21.54 17.78
CA THR A 62 -20.07 -21.78 16.53
C THR A 62 -19.10 -22.96 16.70
N PRO A 63 -18.94 -23.85 15.70
CA PRO A 63 -17.92 -24.90 15.73
C PRO A 63 -16.52 -24.35 16.01
N VAL A 64 -15.72 -25.08 16.79
CA VAL A 64 -14.37 -24.65 17.19
C VAL A 64 -13.47 -24.45 15.98
N GLU A 65 -13.64 -25.27 14.94
CA GLU A 65 -12.90 -25.21 13.69
C GLU A 65 -13.10 -23.86 12.97
N VAL A 66 -14.30 -23.28 13.06
CA VAL A 66 -14.59 -21.98 12.45
C VAL A 66 -13.83 -20.86 13.17
N TYR A 67 -13.77 -20.89 14.51
CA TYR A 67 -12.99 -19.90 15.25
C TYR A 67 -11.51 -20.00 14.93
N LYS A 68 -10.96 -21.22 14.85
CA LYS A 68 -9.56 -21.44 14.47
C LYS A 68 -9.24 -20.87 13.10
N LEU A 69 -10.08 -21.14 12.09
CA LEU A 69 -9.89 -20.58 10.76
C LEU A 69 -9.91 -19.04 10.78
N LEU A 70 -10.85 -18.43 11.51
CA LEU A 70 -10.92 -16.97 11.60
C LEU A 70 -9.73 -16.36 12.35
N GLU A 71 -9.23 -17.04 13.39
CA GLU A 71 -8.03 -16.64 14.13
C GLU A 71 -6.76 -16.77 13.25
N GLU A 72 -6.63 -17.85 12.48
CA GLU A 72 -5.55 -18.05 11.51
C GLU A 72 -5.55 -16.97 10.41
N GLU A 73 -6.74 -16.56 9.95
CA GLU A 73 -6.84 -15.46 8.98
C GLU A 73 -6.47 -14.10 9.58
N ILE A 74 -6.85 -13.84 10.84
CA ILE A 74 -6.39 -12.64 11.56
C ILE A 74 -4.86 -12.60 11.62
N ASP A 75 -4.23 -13.72 11.98
CA ASP A 75 -2.78 -13.81 12.11
C ASP A 75 -2.08 -13.62 10.75
N THR A 76 -2.64 -14.19 9.68
CA THR A 76 -2.16 -14.00 8.32
C THR A 76 -2.24 -12.53 7.89
N LEU A 77 -3.37 -11.87 8.14
CA LEU A 77 -3.55 -10.46 7.82
C LEU A 77 -2.60 -9.55 8.61
N LYS A 78 -2.33 -9.86 9.88
CA LYS A 78 -1.35 -9.14 10.70
C LYS A 78 0.08 -9.34 10.21
N ALA A 79 0.44 -10.55 9.79
CA ALA A 79 1.76 -10.82 9.20
C ALA A 79 1.96 -10.02 7.90
N LEU A 80 0.97 -10.05 7.01
CA LEU A 80 0.99 -9.25 5.78
C LEU A 80 1.06 -7.74 6.05
N ALA A 81 0.29 -7.24 7.02
CA ALA A 81 0.38 -5.83 7.42
C ALA A 81 1.80 -5.45 7.86
N LYS A 82 2.45 -6.29 8.67
CA LYS A 82 3.83 -6.05 9.11
C LYS A 82 4.84 -6.03 7.96
N GLU A 83 4.67 -6.93 6.98
CA GLU A 83 5.51 -6.94 5.78
C GLU A 83 5.30 -5.66 4.95
N LEU A 84 4.05 -5.28 4.71
CA LEU A 84 3.68 -4.07 3.99
C LEU A 84 4.17 -2.79 4.68
N GLU A 85 4.10 -2.73 6.01
CA GLU A 85 4.65 -1.61 6.80
C GLU A 85 6.16 -1.45 6.53
N GLY A 86 6.89 -2.57 6.53
CA GLY A 86 8.31 -2.58 6.19
C GLY A 86 8.61 -2.11 4.77
N ASP A 87 7.77 -2.47 3.80
CA ASP A 87 7.93 -2.06 2.41
C ASP A 87 7.55 -0.59 2.15
N VAL A 88 6.51 -0.10 2.83
CA VAL A 88 6.14 1.33 2.86
C VAL A 88 7.29 2.16 3.42
N GLU A 89 7.91 1.71 4.52
CA GLU A 89 9.02 2.44 5.14
C GLU A 89 10.25 2.50 4.22
N LYS A 90 10.61 1.40 3.55
CA LYS A 90 11.69 1.39 2.55
C LYS A 90 11.42 2.35 1.39
N MET A 91 10.18 2.39 0.89
CA MET A 91 9.82 3.29 -0.22
C MET A 91 9.84 4.76 0.19
N ARG A 92 9.47 5.10 1.43
CA ARG A 92 9.55 6.48 1.94
C ARG A 92 10.98 7.01 2.08
N GLN A 93 11.95 6.10 2.21
CA GLN A 93 13.38 6.42 2.35
C GLN A 93 14.12 6.49 1.01
N THR A 94 13.44 6.22 -0.11
CA THR A 94 14.00 6.24 -1.48
C THR A 94 13.80 7.60 -2.15
#